data_AF-A0A9X2RUZ7-F1
#
_entry.id   AF-A0A9X2RUZ7-F1
#
_cell.length_a   1.000
_cell.length_b   1.000
_cell.length_c   1.000
_cell.angle_alpha   90.00
_cell.angle_beta   90.00
_cell.angle_gamma   90.00
#
_symmetry.space_group_name_H-M   'P 1'
#
loop_
_entity.id
_entity.type
_entity.pdbx_description
1 polymer ?
#
loop_
_entity_poly.entity_id
_entity_poly.type
_entity_poly.pdbx_seq_one_letter_code
_entity_poly.pdbx_strand_id
1 'polypeptide(L)'
;MGWSTSHDTTHRSADAIQEVGQQVAHVATGKDWRTVQPLFQLANRADGPFTIPAREAGRMAAVLEKAAGHSLMPIAWRTEVASLADAAQRAATARQPWEWS
;
A
#
# COMPACT_ATOMS: atom_id res chain seq x y z
N MET A 1 9.27 -13.10 5.91
CA MET A 1 9.13 -11.87 6.72
C MET A 1 7.74 -11.30 6.46
N GLY A 2 7.17 -10.53 7.39
CA GLY A 2 5.85 -9.95 7.25
C GLY A 2 5.86 -8.49 7.69
N TRP A 3 4.84 -7.75 7.27
CA TRP A 3 4.70 -6.31 7.43
C TRP A 3 3.44 -5.98 8.22
N SER A 4 3.61 -5.16 9.24
CA SER A 4 2.58 -4.37 9.90
C SER A 4 2.79 -2.90 9.53
N THR A 5 1.75 -2.08 9.65
CA THR A 5 1.90 -0.63 9.46
C THR A 5 1.35 0.15 10.64
N SER A 6 1.93 1.31 10.96
CA SER A 6 1.64 2.08 12.19
C SER A 6 0.16 2.45 12.41
N HIS A 7 -0.67 2.36 11.38
CA HIS A 7 -2.09 2.73 11.42
C HIS A 7 -3.02 1.60 10.98
N ASP A 8 -2.56 0.34 11.04
CA ASP A 8 -3.32 -0.86 10.72
C ASP A 8 -2.93 -2.01 11.68
N THR A 9 -3.90 -2.83 12.08
CA THR A 9 -3.64 -4.04 12.88
C THR A 9 -3.37 -5.28 12.03
N THR A 10 -3.45 -5.15 10.71
CA THR A 10 -3.27 -6.26 9.76
C THR A 10 -1.78 -6.56 9.57
N HIS A 11 -1.37 -7.76 9.98
CA HIS A 11 -0.05 -8.31 9.64
C HIS A 11 -0.12 -9.06 8.32
N ARG A 12 0.72 -8.69 7.36
CA ARG A 12 0.74 -9.22 6.00
C ARG A 12 2.05 -9.96 5.75
N SER A 13 2.03 -11.14 5.16
CA SER A 13 3.28 -11.76 4.71
C SER A 13 3.91 -10.94 3.56
N ALA A 14 5.22 -11.04 3.38
CA ALA A 14 5.90 -10.43 2.23
C ALA A 14 5.30 -10.92 0.89
N ASP A 15 4.94 -12.21 0.82
CA ASP A 15 4.26 -12.79 -0.35
C ASP A 15 2.90 -12.12 -0.60
N ALA A 16 2.11 -11.88 0.46
CA ALA A 16 0.84 -11.19 0.34
C ALA A 16 1.02 -9.75 -0.15
N ILE A 17 2.03 -9.02 0.33
CA ILE A 17 2.36 -7.67 -0.17
C ILE A 17 2.78 -7.71 -1.64
N GLN A 18 3.54 -8.72 -2.05
CA GLN A 18 3.94 -8.91 -3.45
C GLN A 18 2.72 -9.20 -4.34
N GLU A 19 1.81 -10.07 -3.90
CA GLU A 19 0.57 -10.37 -4.61
C GLU A 19 -0.33 -9.14 -4.72
N VAL A 20 -0.50 -8.38 -3.64
CA VAL A 20 -1.20 -7.08 -3.66
C VAL A 20 -0.56 -6.13 -4.68
N GLY A 21 0.77 -6.03 -4.70
CA GLY A 21 1.49 -5.22 -5.67
C GLY A 21 1.21 -5.64 -7.12
N GLN A 22 1.13 -6.94 -7.41
CA GLN A 22 0.79 -7.45 -8.74
C GLN A 22 -0.64 -7.12 -9.14
N GLN A 23 -1.60 -7.24 -8.23
CA GLN A 23 -3.00 -6.90 -8.51
C GLN A 23 -3.18 -5.40 -8.75
N VAL A 24 -2.52 -4.56 -7.95
CA VAL A 24 -2.50 -3.11 -8.14
C VAL A 24 -1.85 -2.75 -9.48
N ALA A 25 -0.73 -3.39 -9.85
CA ALA A 25 -0.09 -3.18 -11.15
C ALA A 25 -1.00 -3.54 -12.33
N HIS A 26 -1.85 -4.56 -12.17
CA HIS A 26 -2.77 -5.00 -13.22
C HIS A 26 -3.90 -3.99 -13.47
N VAL A 27 -4.38 -3.31 -12.43
CA VAL A 27 -5.54 -2.40 -12.55
C VAL A 27 -5.15 -0.91 -12.61
N ALA A 28 -3.96 -0.54 -12.13
CA ALA A 28 -3.52 0.84 -12.09
C ALA A 28 -3.08 1.33 -13.47
N THR A 29 -3.33 2.61 -13.75
CA THR A 29 -2.72 3.24 -14.93
C THR A 29 -1.20 3.32 -14.78
N GLY A 30 -0.45 3.42 -15.88
CA GLY A 30 1.02 3.52 -15.78
C GLY A 30 1.52 4.74 -14.96
N LYS A 31 0.73 5.80 -14.82
CA LYS A 31 1.05 6.94 -13.94
C LYS A 31 0.79 6.60 -12.48
N ASP A 32 -0.37 6.01 -12.19
CA ASP A 32 -0.77 5.60 -10.85
C ASP A 32 0.18 4.52 -10.32
N TRP A 33 0.51 3.52 -11.14
CA TRP A 33 1.47 2.48 -10.80
C TRP A 33 2.83 3.04 -10.40
N ARG A 34 3.40 3.99 -11.16
CA ARG A 34 4.69 4.63 -10.79
C ARG A 34 4.67 5.33 -9.44
N THR A 35 3.49 5.71 -8.94
CA THR A 35 3.33 6.37 -7.63
C THR A 35 3.39 5.36 -6.48
N VAL A 36 2.88 4.14 -6.67
CA VAL A 36 2.80 3.11 -5.63
C VAL A 36 3.82 1.97 -5.80
N GLN A 37 4.41 1.81 -6.98
CA GLN A 37 5.45 0.83 -7.25
C GLN A 37 6.63 0.90 -6.25
N PRO A 38 7.16 2.09 -5.87
CA PRO A 38 8.27 2.17 -4.93
C PRO A 38 7.96 1.53 -3.58
N LEU A 39 6.71 1.62 -3.12
CA LEU A 39 6.26 0.99 -1.89
C LEU A 39 6.43 -0.54 -1.96
N PHE A 40 5.90 -1.17 -3.00
CA PHE A 40 5.98 -2.64 -3.14
C PHE A 40 7.42 -3.12 -3.39
N GLN A 41 8.24 -2.32 -4.07
CA GLN A 41 9.66 -2.61 -4.24
C GLN A 41 10.43 -2.51 -2.91
N LEU A 42 10.12 -1.51 -2.09
CA LEU A 42 10.74 -1.32 -0.80
C LEU A 42 10.33 -2.43 0.17
N ALA A 43 9.04 -2.75 0.25
CA ALA A 43 8.54 -3.85 1.09
C ALA A 43 9.09 -5.23 0.69
N ASN A 44 9.47 -5.45 -0.57
CA ASN A 44 10.10 -6.70 -0.99
C ASN A 44 11.61 -6.76 -0.73
N ARG A 45 12.29 -5.60 -0.62
CA ARG A 45 13.75 -5.52 -0.47
C ARG A 45 14.22 -5.15 0.92
N ALA A 46 13.35 -4.56 1.73
CA ALA A 46 13.74 -4.06 3.03
C ALA A 46 14.01 -5.23 3.98
N ASP A 47 15.24 -5.27 4.50
CA ASP A 47 15.66 -6.23 5.54
C ASP A 47 15.19 -5.82 6.95
N GLY A 48 14.40 -4.75 7.06
CA GLY A 48 13.92 -4.20 8.32
C GLY A 48 12.93 -3.04 8.13
N PRO A 49 12.49 -2.42 9.23
CA PRO A 49 11.47 -1.38 9.19
C PRO A 49 11.85 -0.19 8.31
N PHE A 50 10.86 0.39 7.63
CA PHE A 50 11.04 1.58 6.82
C PHE A 50 9.87 2.55 7.00
N THR A 51 10.04 3.79 6.57
CA THR A 51 9.01 4.83 6.68
C THR A 51 8.80 5.54 5.35
N ILE A 52 7.56 5.95 5.12
CA ILE A 52 7.15 6.77 3.97
C ILE A 52 6.69 8.13 4.49
N PRO A 53 7.19 9.26 3.95
CA PRO A 53 6.75 10.59 4.39
C PRO A 53 5.23 10.79 4.25
N ALA A 54 4.61 11.50 5.19
CA ALA A 54 3.15 11.71 5.22
C ALA A 54 2.55 12.20 3.89
N ARG A 55 3.24 13.11 3.20
CA ARG A 55 2.82 13.64 1.90
C ARG A 55 2.81 12.57 0.80
N GLU A 56 3.78 11.67 0.85
CA GLU A 56 3.90 10.58 -0.10
C GLU A 56 2.90 9.45 0.22
N ALA A 57 2.72 9.15 1.51
CA ALA A 57 1.67 8.26 1.98
C ALA A 57 0.28 8.70 1.48
N GLY A 58 -0.05 10.00 1.54
CA GLY A 58 -1.32 10.51 1.02
C GLY A 58 -1.48 10.37 -0.50
N ARG A 59 -0.38 10.50 -1.26
CA ARG A 59 -0.41 10.25 -2.72
C ARG A 59 -0.63 8.77 -3.03
N MET A 60 0.02 7.90 -2.27
CA MET A 60 -0.12 6.45 -2.40
C MET A 60 -1.53 5.99 -2.00
N ALA A 61 -2.08 6.55 -0.91
CA ALA A 61 -3.44 6.28 -0.45
C ALA A 61 -4.49 6.51 -1.54
N ALA A 62 -4.45 7.68 -2.19
CA ALA A 62 -5.39 8.01 -3.27
C ALA A 62 -5.31 7.03 -4.45
N VAL A 63 -4.11 6.54 -4.77
CA VAL A 63 -3.93 5.54 -5.84
C VAL A 63 -4.44 4.17 -5.41
N LEU A 64 -4.14 3.75 -4.18
CA LEU A 64 -4.58 2.47 -3.63
C LEU A 64 -6.11 2.42 -3.50
N GLU A 65 -6.73 3.50 -3.03
CA GLU A 65 -8.19 3.63 -2.94
C GLU A 65 -8.84 3.51 -4.33
N LYS A 66 -8.28 4.21 -5.32
CA LYS A 66 -8.72 4.09 -6.72
C LYS A 66 -8.56 2.67 -7.26
N ALA A 67 -7.47 1.98 -6.94
CA ALA A 67 -7.24 0.60 -7.34
C ALA A 67 -8.24 -0.36 -6.66
N ALA A 68 -8.52 -0.19 -5.36
CA ALA A 68 -9.49 -0.99 -4.62
C ALA A 68 -10.91 -0.86 -5.19
N GLY A 69 -11.28 0.35 -5.63
CA GLY A 69 -12.57 0.63 -6.29
C GLY A 69 -12.65 0.23 -7.77
N HIS A 70 -11.56 -0.25 -8.36
CA HIS A 70 -11.53 -0.56 -9.79
C HIS A 70 -12.36 -1.81 -10.13
N SER A 71 -13.11 -1.77 -11.24
CA SER A 71 -14.01 -2.88 -11.64
C SER A 71 -13.25 -4.20 -11.87
N LEU A 72 -12.04 -4.12 -12.43
CA LEU A 72 -11.16 -5.26 -12.66
C LEU A 72 -10.44 -5.77 -11.41
N MET A 73 -10.53 -5.09 -10.27
CA MET A 73 -9.92 -5.57 -9.02
C MET A 73 -10.72 -6.79 -8.51
N PRO A 74 -10.09 -7.96 -8.35
CA PRO A 74 -10.77 -9.13 -7.82
C PRO A 74 -11.25 -8.86 -6.38
N ILE A 75 -12.46 -9.33 -6.05
CA ILE A 75 -13.11 -9.06 -4.76
C ILE A 75 -12.23 -9.46 -3.58
N ALA A 76 -11.51 -10.58 -3.68
CA ALA A 76 -10.60 -11.07 -2.65
C ALA A 76 -9.50 -10.06 -2.26
N TRP A 77 -9.10 -9.18 -3.19
CA TRP A 77 -8.02 -8.21 -3.00
C TRP A 77 -8.51 -6.79 -2.66
N ARG A 78 -9.79 -6.50 -2.87
CA ARG A 78 -10.34 -5.16 -2.62
C ARG A 78 -10.20 -4.74 -1.17
N THR A 79 -10.55 -5.63 -0.24
CA THR A 79 -10.45 -5.38 1.21
C THR A 79 -9.00 -5.11 1.61
N GLU A 80 -8.07 -5.89 1.05
CA GLU A 80 -6.65 -5.80 1.37
C GLU A 80 -6.05 -4.47 0.90
N VAL A 81 -6.33 -4.10 -0.35
CA VAL A 81 -5.87 -2.83 -0.94
C VAL A 81 -6.54 -1.64 -0.27
N ALA A 82 -7.82 -1.74 0.10
CA ALA A 82 -8.55 -0.69 0.81
C ALA A 82 -7.99 -0.48 2.23
N SER A 83 -7.72 -1.56 2.98
CA SER A 83 -7.10 -1.47 4.29
C SER A 83 -5.72 -0.81 4.22
N LEU A 84 -4.94 -1.10 3.18
CA LEU A 84 -3.65 -0.45 2.95
C LEU A 84 -3.80 1.04 2.60
N ALA A 85 -4.79 1.38 1.78
CA ALA A 85 -5.13 2.76 1.45
C ALA A 85 -5.52 3.55 2.72
N ASP A 86 -6.36 2.96 3.57
CA ASP A 86 -6.81 3.55 4.82
C ASP A 86 -5.64 3.82 5.79
N ALA A 87 -4.70 2.88 5.92
CA ALA A 87 -3.52 3.04 6.75
C ALA A 87 -2.64 4.21 6.28
N ALA A 88 -2.38 4.27 4.96
CA ALA A 88 -1.64 5.35 4.33
C ALA A 88 -2.36 6.70 4.49
N GLN A 89 -3.68 6.71 4.34
CA GLN A 89 -4.50 7.91 4.48
C GLN A 89 -4.52 8.42 5.93
N ARG A 90 -4.57 7.53 6.92
CA ARG A 90 -4.48 7.87 8.35
C ARG A 90 -3.13 8.51 8.68
N ALA A 91 -2.03 7.93 8.19
CA ALA A 91 -0.69 8.52 8.36
C ALA A 91 -0.61 9.93 7.77
N ALA A 92 -1.11 10.10 6.53
CA ALA A 92 -1.14 11.39 5.84
C ALA A 92 -1.98 12.44 6.60
N THR A 93 -3.16 12.03 7.09
CA THR A 93 -4.09 12.89 7.84
C THR A 93 -3.50 13.30 9.19
N ALA A 94 -2.85 12.36 9.88
CA ALA A 94 -2.14 12.61 11.14
C ALA A 94 -0.84 13.45 10.94
N ARG A 95 -0.44 13.69 9.69
CA ARG A 95 0.85 14.31 9.32
C ARG A 95 2.05 13.57 9.91
N GLN A 96 1.92 12.25 10.05
CA GLN A 96 2.95 11.36 10.57
C GLN A 96 3.52 10.51 9.42
N PRO A 97 4.80 10.11 9.51
CA PRO A 97 5.33 9.10 8.60
C PRO A 97 4.49 7.82 8.68
N TRP A 98 4.30 7.18 7.53
CA TRP A 98 3.68 5.87 7.48
C TRP A 98 4.77 4.82 7.70
N GLU A 99 4.74 4.17 8.85
CA GLU A 99 5.77 3.22 9.25
C GLU A 99 5.37 1.80 8.87
N TRP A 100 6.35 1.02 8.44
CA TRP A 100 6.24 -0.38 8.05
C TRP A 100 7.24 -1.19 8.87
N SER A 101 6.77 -2.20 9.61
CA SER A 101 7.59 -3.00 10.55
C SER A 101 7.17 -4.45 10.67
#